data_AF-A0A965ZSR5-F1
#
_entry.id   AF-A0A965ZSR5-F1
#
_cell.length_a   1.000
_cell.length_b   1.000
_cell.length_c   1.000
_cell.angle_alpha   90.00
_cell.angle_beta   90.00
_cell.angle_gamma   90.00
#
_symmetry.space_group_name_H-M   'P 1'
#
loop_
_entity.id
_entity.type
_entity.pdbx_description
1 polymer ?
#
loop_
_entity_poly.entity_id
_entity_poly.type
_entity_poly.pdbx_seq_one_letter_code
_entity_poly.pdbx_strand_id
1 'polypeptide(L)'
;MTNDQITADPVRLVGADGEQVGIVSLSEAMAAAEAASMDLVLIADSDPAVCKIMDYGKHVFEAKKQKAAQRKRQKRTQVKEMKFRPGTEEGDYQVKLRNLVRFLENGDKA
;
A
#
# COMPACT_ATOMS: atom_id res chain seq x y z
N MET A 1 -14.14 -5.20 -4.91
CA MET A 1 -15.59 -5.12 -5.22
C MET A 1 -16.33 -5.33 -3.91
N THR A 2 -17.48 -4.69 -3.73
CA THR A 2 -18.27 -4.75 -2.48
C THR A 2 -19.74 -4.98 -2.77
N ASN A 3 -20.42 -5.74 -1.91
CA ASN A 3 -21.87 -5.97 -1.93
C ASN A 3 -22.37 -6.32 -3.35
N ASP A 4 -23.30 -5.54 -3.90
CA ASP A 4 -23.97 -5.76 -5.19
C ASP A 4 -23.02 -5.78 -6.41
N GLN A 5 -21.76 -5.38 -6.24
CA GLN A 5 -20.75 -5.48 -7.31
C GLN A 5 -20.22 -6.91 -7.49
N ILE A 6 -20.51 -7.81 -6.55
CA ILE A 6 -20.05 -9.19 -6.57
C ILE A 6 -21.11 -10.03 -7.31
N THR A 7 -20.70 -10.67 -8.39
CA THR A 7 -21.57 -11.55 -9.21
C THR A 7 -21.18 -13.02 -9.14
N ALA A 8 -20.09 -13.35 -8.44
CA ALA A 8 -19.62 -14.72 -8.27
C ALA A 8 -20.55 -15.49 -7.33
N ASP A 9 -20.91 -16.71 -7.74
CA ASP A 9 -21.72 -17.65 -6.96
C ASP A 9 -21.37 -19.08 -7.43
N PRO A 10 -20.89 -19.99 -6.55
CA PRO A 10 -20.72 -19.84 -5.11
C PRO A 10 -19.44 -19.08 -4.70
N VAL A 11 -19.40 -18.60 -3.45
CA VAL A 11 -18.26 -17.87 -2.88
C VAL A 11 -17.71 -18.56 -1.64
N ARG A 12 -16.41 -18.44 -1.40
CA ARG A 12 -15.78 -18.80 -0.12
C ARG A 12 -15.88 -17.61 0.84
N LEU A 13 -16.61 -17.78 1.92
CA LEU A 13 -16.89 -16.73 2.90
C LEU A 13 -15.95 -16.79 4.11
N VAL A 14 -15.42 -15.63 4.47
CA VAL A 14 -14.70 -15.36 5.72
C VAL A 14 -15.53 -14.40 6.56
N GLY A 15 -15.84 -14.77 7.81
CA GLY A 15 -16.58 -13.95 8.75
C GLY A 15 -15.80 -12.70 9.21
N ALA A 16 -16.49 -11.81 9.93
CA ALA A 16 -15.93 -10.55 10.42
C ALA A 16 -14.70 -10.74 11.32
N ASP A 17 -14.75 -11.77 12.19
CA ASP A 17 -13.69 -12.11 13.13
C ASP A 17 -12.55 -12.93 12.49
N GLY A 18 -12.66 -13.24 11.19
CA GLY A 18 -11.68 -14.07 10.47
C GLY A 18 -11.99 -15.57 10.49
N GLU A 19 -13.14 -15.97 11.02
CA GLU A 19 -13.62 -17.35 10.94
C GLU A 19 -13.87 -17.77 9.48
N GLN A 20 -13.46 -18.99 9.11
CA GLN A 20 -13.77 -19.54 7.80
C GLN A 20 -15.14 -20.22 7.82
N VAL A 21 -16.14 -19.57 7.22
CA VAL A 21 -17.50 -20.11 7.13
C VAL A 21 -17.58 -21.23 6.08
N GLY A 22 -16.73 -21.16 5.05
CA GLY A 22 -16.65 -22.16 3.99
C GLY A 22 -17.22 -21.65 2.67
N ILE A 23 -17.67 -22.58 1.81
CA ILE A 23 -18.27 -22.23 0.52
C ILE A 23 -19.78 -22.10 0.71
N VAL A 24 -20.31 -20.93 0.41
CA VAL A 24 -21.73 -20.57 0.56
C VAL A 24 -22.23 -19.89 -0.71
N SER A 25 -23.55 -19.79 -0.84
CA SER A 25 -24.14 -18.99 -1.91
C SER A 25 -23.87 -17.49 -1.70
N LEU A 26 -23.89 -16.72 -2.79
CA LEU A 26 -23.77 -15.26 -2.71
C LEU A 26 -24.87 -14.63 -1.84
N SER A 27 -26.09 -15.16 -1.88
CA SER A 27 -27.22 -14.67 -1.08
C SER A 27 -27.01 -14.89 0.41
N GLU A 28 -26.53 -16.06 0.82
CA GLU A 28 -26.17 -16.33 2.23
C GLU A 28 -25.03 -15.42 2.71
N ALA A 29 -24.02 -15.20 1.86
CA ALA A 29 -22.92 -14.30 2.18
C ALA A 29 -23.39 -12.83 2.35
N MET A 30 -24.30 -12.37 1.50
CA MET A 30 -24.91 -11.03 1.61
C MET A 30 -25.76 -10.92 2.89
N ALA A 31 -26.58 -11.92 3.19
CA ALA A 31 -27.40 -11.94 4.41
C ALA A 31 -26.53 -11.95 5.68
N ALA A 32 -25.41 -12.68 5.67
CA ALA A 32 -24.46 -12.69 6.78
C ALA A 32 -23.79 -11.32 7.00
N ALA A 33 -23.46 -10.62 5.91
CA ALA A 33 -22.91 -9.26 5.99
C ALA A 33 -23.94 -8.26 6.54
N GLU A 34 -25.20 -8.34 6.08
CA GLU A 34 -26.30 -7.51 6.58
C GLU A 34 -26.60 -7.76 8.06
N ALA A 35 -26.63 -9.03 8.48
CA ALA A 35 -26.81 -9.41 9.88
C ALA A 35 -25.69 -8.87 10.79
N ALA A 36 -24.46 -8.78 10.25
CA ALA A 36 -23.32 -8.17 10.94
C ALA A 36 -23.29 -6.63 10.82
N SER A 37 -24.21 -6.01 10.06
CA SER A 37 -24.18 -4.58 9.72
C SER A 37 -22.82 -4.12 9.14
N MET A 38 -22.21 -4.98 8.32
CA MET A 38 -20.93 -4.75 7.65
C MET A 38 -21.04 -5.01 6.14
N ASP A 39 -19.97 -4.76 5.39
CA ASP A 39 -19.95 -5.01 3.95
C ASP A 39 -19.42 -6.41 3.63
N LEU A 40 -19.96 -7.01 2.56
CA LEU A 40 -19.35 -8.16 1.89
C LEU A 40 -18.29 -7.65 0.91
N VAL A 41 -17.03 -7.95 1.18
CA VAL A 41 -15.90 -7.46 0.37
C VAL A 41 -15.21 -8.61 -0.34
N LEU A 42 -15.08 -8.52 -1.66
CA LEU A 42 -14.28 -9.45 -2.45
C LEU A 42 -12.79 -9.19 -2.23
N ILE A 43 -12.08 -10.19 -1.69
CA ILE A 43 -10.65 -10.12 -1.33
C ILE A 43 -9.77 -10.76 -2.40
N ALA A 44 -10.23 -11.84 -3.01
CA ALA A 44 -9.49 -12.54 -4.06
C ALA A 44 -10.43 -13.08 -5.13
N ASP A 45 -10.01 -12.91 -6.38
CA ASP A 45 -10.65 -13.47 -7.57
C ASP A 45 -10.09 -14.88 -7.81
N SER A 46 -10.68 -15.87 -7.11
CA SER A 46 -10.29 -17.29 -7.15
C SER A 46 -11.49 -18.17 -7.47
N ASP A 47 -11.27 -19.48 -7.62
CA ASP A 47 -12.36 -20.45 -7.81
C ASP A 47 -12.48 -21.38 -6.59
N PRO A 48 -13.53 -21.25 -5.74
CA PRO A 48 -14.52 -20.17 -5.70
C PRO A 48 -13.94 -18.85 -5.16
N ALA A 49 -14.60 -17.73 -5.49
CA ALA A 49 -14.14 -16.38 -5.16
C ALA A 49 -14.12 -16.15 -3.65
N VAL A 50 -13.11 -15.46 -3.10
CA VAL A 50 -13.01 -15.25 -1.64
C VAL A 50 -13.61 -13.92 -1.24
N CYS A 51 -14.71 -13.99 -0.49
CA CYS A 51 -15.39 -12.85 0.11
C CYS A 51 -15.15 -12.81 1.62
N LYS A 52 -14.96 -11.61 2.17
CA LYS A 52 -14.82 -11.39 3.62
C LYS A 52 -15.78 -10.31 4.09
N ILE A 53 -16.44 -10.55 5.22
CA ILE A 53 -17.27 -9.56 5.90
C ILE A 53 -16.35 -8.57 6.62
N MET A 54 -16.43 -7.28 6.27
CA MET A 54 -15.65 -6.23 6.95
C MET A 54 -16.20 -4.83 6.64
N ASP A 55 -15.84 -3.83 7.45
CA ASP A 55 -16.03 -2.43 7.11
C ASP A 55 -15.03 -1.99 6.04
N TYR A 56 -15.50 -1.85 4.80
CA TYR A 56 -14.65 -1.47 3.67
C TYR A 56 -14.08 -0.05 3.83
N GLY A 57 -14.87 0.88 4.36
CA GLY A 57 -14.47 2.27 4.54
C GLY A 57 -13.30 2.41 5.51
N LYS A 58 -13.39 1.75 6.66
CA LYS A 58 -12.32 1.70 7.67
C LYS A 58 -11.06 1.04 7.11
N HIS A 59 -11.19 -0.09 6.42
CA HIS A 59 -10.05 -0.78 5.82
C HIS A 59 -9.30 0.10 4.81
N VAL A 60 -10.02 0.79 3.92
CA VAL A 60 -9.42 1.72 2.95
C VAL A 60 -8.69 2.87 3.65
N PHE A 61 -9.26 3.42 4.72
CA PHE A 61 -8.63 4.48 5.50
C PHE A 61 -7.32 4.00 6.16
N GLU A 62 -7.35 2.85 6.83
CA GLU A 62 -6.19 2.27 7.49
C GLU A 62 -5.07 1.94 6.48
N ALA A 63 -5.43 1.33 5.34
CA ALA A 63 -4.49 1.04 4.26
C ALA A 63 -3.86 2.32 3.69
N LYS A 64 -4.65 3.39 3.51
CA LYS A 64 -4.12 4.71 3.08
C LYS A 64 -3.17 5.29 4.12
N LYS A 65 -3.53 5.24 5.40
CA LYS A 65 -2.69 5.72 6.51
C LYS A 65 -1.37 4.96 6.58
N GLN A 66 -1.40 3.64 6.46
CA GLN A 66 -0.21 2.80 6.44
C GLN A 66 0.69 3.10 5.23
N LYS A 67 0.11 3.21 4.02
CA LYS A 67 0.85 3.59 2.80
C LYS A 67 1.50 4.97 2.94
N ALA A 68 0.80 5.95 3.53
CA ALA A 68 1.35 7.28 3.77
C ALA A 68 2.53 7.25 4.77
N ALA A 69 2.39 6.48 5.86
CA ALA A 69 3.47 6.27 6.83
C ALA A 69 4.68 5.59 6.20
N GLN A 70 4.47 4.58 5.34
CA GLN A 70 5.54 3.89 4.62
C GLN A 70 6.26 4.83 3.64
N ARG A 71 5.52 5.64 2.87
CA ARG A 71 6.09 6.66 1.98
C ARG A 71 6.90 7.71 2.75
N LYS A 72 6.44 8.14 3.94
CA LYS A 72 7.19 9.08 4.79
C LYS A 72 8.49 8.47 5.31
N ARG A 73 8.50 7.17 5.62
CA ARG A 73 9.69 6.44 6.07
C ARG A 73 10.66 6.09 4.93
N GLN A 74 10.16 6.03 3.69
CA GLN A 74 10.98 5.71 2.53
C GLN A 74 12.03 6.82 2.31
N LYS A 75 13.31 6.46 2.49
CA LYS A 75 14.44 7.37 2.24
C LYS A 75 14.51 7.67 0.74
N ARG A 76 14.23 8.92 0.35
CA ARG A 76 14.30 9.37 -1.04
C ARG A 76 15.73 9.80 -1.37
N THR A 77 16.54 8.86 -1.84
CA THR A 77 17.87 9.14 -2.41
C THR A 77 17.70 9.96 -3.69
N GLN A 78 18.35 11.12 -3.77
CA GLN A 78 18.45 11.90 -5.00
C GLN A 78 19.84 11.71 -5.61
N VAL A 79 19.92 11.78 -6.94
CA VAL A 79 21.21 11.89 -7.64
C VAL A 79 21.57 13.37 -7.71
N LYS A 80 22.72 13.75 -7.15
CA LYS A 80 23.22 15.13 -7.14
C LYS A 80 24.45 15.23 -8.02
N GLU A 81 24.26 15.64 -9.27
CA GLU A 81 25.39 15.81 -10.19
C GLU A 81 26.25 17.03 -9.82
N MET A 82 27.57 16.85 -9.79
CA MET A 82 28.53 17.92 -9.58
C MET A 82 29.59 17.91 -10.67
N LYS A 83 29.76 19.04 -11.37
CA LYS A 83 30.70 19.18 -12.48
C LYS A 83 31.94 19.96 -12.06
N PHE A 84 33.11 19.35 -12.22
CA PHE A 84 34.41 20.00 -12.09
C PHE A 84 34.92 20.41 -13.48
N ARG A 85 35.53 21.59 -13.60
CA ARG A 85 36.12 22.08 -14.85
C ARG A 85 37.62 22.27 -14.65
N PRO A 86 38.45 22.15 -15.72
CA PRO A 86 39.90 22.34 -15.61
C PRO A 86 40.34 23.73 -15.13
N GLY A 87 39.48 24.74 -15.23
CA GLY A 87 39.70 26.09 -14.70
C GLY A 87 39.04 26.36 -13.35
N THR A 88 38.63 25.32 -12.61
CA THR A 88 38.08 25.46 -11.26
C THR A 88 39.19 25.89 -10.30
N GLU A 89 39.00 27.05 -9.66
CA GLU A 89 39.92 27.55 -8.63
C GLU A 89 39.86 26.69 -7.36
N GLU A 90 40.97 26.66 -6.61
CA GLU A 90 41.14 25.86 -5.37
C GLU A 90 39.97 26.06 -4.37
N GLY A 91 39.49 27.31 -4.24
CA GLY A 91 38.37 27.65 -3.36
C GLY A 91 37.03 27.05 -3.81
N ASP A 92 36.73 27.09 -5.11
CA ASP A 92 35.51 26.47 -5.68
C ASP A 92 35.58 24.94 -5.60
N TYR A 93 36.78 24.37 -5.78
CA TYR A 93 37.01 22.93 -5.62
C TYR A 93 36.70 22.45 -4.19
N GLN A 94 37.24 23.13 -3.17
CA GLN A 94 37.01 22.81 -1.76
C GLN A 94 35.52 22.88 -1.38
N VAL A 95 34.79 23.90 -1.87
CA VAL A 95 33.35 24.05 -1.63
C VAL A 95 32.56 22.90 -2.25
N LYS A 96 32.89 22.53 -3.49
CA LYS A 96 32.28 21.39 -4.20
C LYS A 96 32.55 20.06 -3.50
N LEU A 97 33.80 19.79 -3.12
CA LEU A 97 34.19 18.58 -2.40
C LEU A 97 33.43 18.43 -1.07
N ARG A 98 33.32 19.52 -0.29
CA ARG A 98 32.55 19.52 0.97
C ARG A 98 31.07 19.18 0.75
N ASN A 99 30.47 19.72 -0.30
CA ASN A 99 29.08 19.43 -0.65
C ASN A 99 28.91 17.99 -1.13
N LEU A 100 29.86 17.45 -1.90
CA LEU A 100 29.88 16.06 -2.34
C LEU A 100 29.93 15.09 -1.16
N VAL A 101 30.86 15.29 -0.21
CA VAL A 101 30.97 14.49 1.01
C VAL A 101 29.67 14.57 1.81
N ARG A 102 29.11 15.77 1.99
CA ARG A 102 27.82 15.95 2.66
C ARG A 102 26.68 15.21 1.96
N PHE A 103 26.63 15.17 0.63
CA PHE A 103 25.59 14.43 -0.09
C PHE A 103 25.73 12.91 0.12
N LEU A 104 26.95 12.38 0.04
CA LEU A 104 27.22 10.96 0.28
C LEU A 104 26.89 10.54 1.72
N GLU A 105 27.26 11.35 2.72
CA GLU A 105 26.93 11.08 4.14
C GLU A 105 25.42 11.10 4.42
N ASN A 106 24.67 11.95 3.73
CA ASN A 106 23.21 11.97 3.81
C ASN A 106 22.55 10.79 3.07
N GLY A 107 23.33 9.97 2.35
CA GLY A 107 22.88 8.83 1.56
C GLY A 107 22.19 9.22 0.25
N ASP A 108 22.50 10.41 -0.25
CA ASP A 108 22.28 10.77 -1.66
C ASP A 108 23.39 10.14 -2.51
N LYS A 109 23.06 9.81 -3.77
CA LYS A 109 24.05 9.29 -4.72
C LYS A 109 24.72 10.48 -5.41
N ALA A 110 26.05 10.46 -5.47
CA ALA A 110 26.85 11.40 -6.25
C ALA A 110 27.03 10.90 -7.68
#